data_AF-A0A7V9RFU1-F1
#
_entry.id   AF-A0A7V9RFU1-F1
#
_cell.length_a   1.000
_cell.length_b   1.000
_cell.length_c   1.000
_cell.angle_alpha   90.00
_cell.angle_beta   90.00
_cell.angle_gamma   90.00
#
_symmetry.space_group_name_H-M   'P 1'
#
loop_
_entity.id
_entity.type
_entity.pdbx_description
1 polymer ?
#
loop_
_entity_poly.entity_id
_entity_poly.type
_entity_poly.pdbx_seq_one_letter_code
_entity_poly.pdbx_strand_id
1 'polypeptide(L)'
;MHMIDVGTGLAMLVRGADFALLYDAGTNDREERPMRVAAYLAAALGPSGDDLCVEDGPAPTGARVAIDHVVLSHPHLDHASALDLVVHCYEVKQFWDSGRVNDTVFYRELLAGLSKSTARYHTAADVPADKSVTVKKLTITLPDWVRFSEGDAIQLGEGAKFTILHAEAKPLKDPNQNSLVIAVELGGVRLLLVGDAESGARKDPSEPVGDIEAFLIDHHAKAIAANILQVGHHGSKTSSRRGFLEAVKPSLALVSSGPKMYGKVTLPDPEVLDALKAVGATVLRTDERDGNCPVIGRIGGDRGPGGCDSWVITVRSTP
;
A
#
# COMPACT_ATOMS: atom_id res chain seq x y z
N MET A 1 -11.65 -5.19 5.59
CA MET A 1 -10.27 -4.96 5.08
C MET A 1 -10.02 -5.92 3.95
N HIS A 2 -9.31 -5.51 2.92
CA HIS A 2 -9.13 -6.25 1.68
C HIS A 2 -7.64 -6.23 1.36
N MET A 3 -6.99 -7.40 1.30
CA MET A 3 -5.72 -7.54 0.62
C MET A 3 -6.04 -7.86 -0.82
N ILE A 4 -5.74 -6.92 -1.72
CA ILE A 4 -6.08 -7.03 -3.13
C ILE A 4 -4.92 -7.71 -3.82
N ASP A 5 -5.21 -8.79 -4.51
CA ASP A 5 -4.24 -9.51 -5.31
C ASP A 5 -3.99 -8.75 -6.63
N VAL A 6 -2.95 -7.92 -6.59
CA VAL A 6 -2.44 -7.10 -7.70
C VAL A 6 -1.17 -7.73 -8.29
N GLY A 7 -0.99 -9.05 -8.11
CA GLY A 7 0.19 -9.78 -8.50
C GLY A 7 1.40 -9.36 -7.67
N THR A 8 2.55 -9.22 -8.32
CA THR A 8 3.76 -8.70 -7.68
C THR A 8 3.63 -7.19 -7.40
N GLY A 9 3.08 -6.90 -6.22
CA GLY A 9 2.92 -5.57 -5.64
C GLY A 9 2.05 -5.58 -4.38
N LEU A 10 1.64 -4.39 -3.94
CA LEU A 10 0.83 -4.21 -2.74
C LEU A 10 -0.37 -3.28 -3.00
N ALA A 11 -1.55 -3.73 -2.58
CA ALA A 11 -2.75 -2.90 -2.50
C ALA A 11 -3.65 -3.37 -1.36
N MET A 12 -3.98 -2.46 -0.44
CA MET A 12 -4.79 -2.73 0.74
C MET A 12 -5.97 -1.77 0.83
N LEU A 13 -7.20 -2.27 0.76
CA LEU A 13 -8.41 -1.46 0.95
C LEU A 13 -8.99 -1.70 2.36
N VAL A 14 -9.07 -0.65 3.17
CA VAL A 14 -9.70 -0.64 4.49
C VAL A 14 -10.99 0.16 4.41
N ARG A 15 -12.08 -0.37 4.99
CA ARG A 15 -13.40 0.26 4.92
C ARG A 15 -14.08 0.20 6.28
N GLY A 16 -14.70 1.32 6.65
CA GLY A 16 -15.70 1.39 7.70
C GLY A 16 -17.09 1.58 7.12
N ALA A 17 -18.05 1.95 7.97
CA ALA A 17 -19.41 2.26 7.54
C ALA A 17 -19.50 3.56 6.72
N ASP A 18 -18.58 4.49 6.99
CA ASP A 18 -18.60 5.88 6.51
C ASP A 18 -17.28 6.33 5.87
N PHE A 19 -16.33 5.41 5.67
CA PHE A 19 -15.05 5.73 5.04
C PHE A 19 -14.46 4.59 4.19
N ALA A 20 -13.62 4.96 3.24
CA ALA A 20 -12.69 4.08 2.54
C ALA A 20 -11.26 4.63 2.57
N LEU A 21 -10.30 3.76 2.92
CA LEU A 21 -8.86 4.02 2.82
C LEU A 21 -8.23 2.99 1.88
N LEU A 22 -7.50 3.46 0.88
CA LEU A 22 -6.64 2.64 0.03
C LEU A 22 -5.18 2.90 0.41
N TYR A 23 -4.42 1.86 0.71
CA TYR A 23 -2.99 1.91 1.00
C TYR A 23 -2.26 1.16 -0.11
N ASP A 24 -1.50 1.91 -0.92
CA ASP A 24 -0.94 1.51 -2.20
C ASP A 24 -1.98 0.96 -3.20
N ALA A 25 -1.61 0.85 -4.47
CA ALA A 25 -2.51 0.36 -5.53
C ALA A 25 -1.88 -0.65 -6.47
N GLY A 26 -0.67 -1.13 -6.17
CA GLY A 26 0.02 -2.10 -7.00
C GLY A 26 0.63 -1.50 -8.27
N THR A 27 0.85 -2.38 -9.25
CA THR A 27 1.39 -2.00 -10.54
C THR A 27 0.30 -1.71 -11.57
N ASN A 28 0.57 -0.82 -12.52
CA ASN A 28 -0.28 -0.51 -13.66
C ASN A 28 -0.09 -1.51 -14.83
N ASP A 29 -1.02 -2.45 -14.98
CA ASP A 29 -1.30 -3.28 -16.18
C ASP A 29 -1.72 -2.51 -17.44
N ARG A 30 -0.84 -1.71 -18.06
CA ARG A 30 -1.21 -0.80 -19.18
C ARG A 30 -1.88 -1.48 -20.38
N GLU A 31 -1.70 -2.79 -20.53
CA GLU A 31 -2.23 -3.59 -21.65
C GLU A 31 -3.57 -4.27 -21.32
N GLU A 32 -3.99 -4.31 -20.04
CA GLU A 32 -5.23 -4.97 -19.62
C GLU A 32 -6.26 -3.93 -19.21
N ARG A 33 -7.47 -4.03 -19.76
CA ARG A 33 -8.56 -3.14 -19.42
C ARG A 33 -9.80 -3.93 -19.00
N PRO A 34 -10.39 -3.58 -17.86
CA PRO A 34 -9.94 -2.60 -16.89
C PRO A 34 -8.79 -3.17 -16.07
N MET A 35 -8.05 -2.28 -15.42
CA MET A 35 -6.89 -2.69 -14.64
C MET A 35 -7.32 -3.41 -13.36
N ARG A 36 -6.55 -4.40 -12.90
CA ARG A 36 -6.93 -5.28 -11.77
C ARG A 36 -7.41 -4.55 -10.53
N VAL A 37 -6.65 -3.54 -10.09
CA VAL A 37 -7.03 -2.75 -8.91
C VAL A 37 -8.30 -1.95 -9.16
N ALA A 38 -8.51 -1.40 -10.37
CA ALA A 38 -9.74 -0.68 -10.70
C ALA A 38 -10.95 -1.61 -10.77
N ALA A 39 -10.80 -2.79 -11.37
CA ALA A 39 -11.83 -3.83 -11.40
C ALA A 39 -12.24 -4.25 -9.99
N TYR A 40 -11.24 -4.51 -9.12
CA TYR A 40 -11.49 -4.87 -7.73
C TYR A 40 -12.20 -3.73 -6.97
N LEU A 41 -11.73 -2.49 -7.12
CA LEU A 41 -12.35 -1.33 -6.50
C LEU A 41 -13.78 -1.11 -7.02
N ALA A 42 -14.05 -1.36 -8.30
CA ALA A 42 -15.40 -1.25 -8.86
C ALA A 42 -16.33 -2.31 -8.25
N ALA A 43 -15.85 -3.54 -8.05
CA ALA A 43 -16.60 -4.58 -7.37
C ALA A 43 -16.81 -4.27 -5.87
N ALA A 44 -15.83 -3.68 -5.20
CA ALA A 44 -15.89 -3.40 -3.76
C ALA A 44 -16.68 -2.13 -3.43
N LEU A 45 -16.40 -1.03 -4.12
CA LEU A 45 -16.92 0.32 -3.85
C LEU A 45 -18.08 0.72 -4.78
N GLY A 46 -18.25 0.03 -5.90
CA GLY A 46 -19.14 0.39 -6.99
C GLY A 46 -18.37 0.96 -8.20
N PRO A 47 -18.90 0.79 -9.42
CA PRO A 47 -18.25 1.31 -10.62
C PRO A 47 -18.17 2.84 -10.58
N SER A 48 -17.09 3.39 -11.11
CA SER A 48 -16.77 4.83 -11.06
C SER A 48 -15.96 5.24 -12.27
N GLY A 49 -16.03 6.51 -12.65
CA GLY A 49 -15.18 7.07 -13.72
C GLY A 49 -15.74 6.80 -15.12
N ASP A 50 -14.84 6.85 -16.11
CA ASP A 50 -15.16 6.64 -17.53
C ASP A 50 -14.90 5.19 -17.97
N ASP A 51 -14.97 4.90 -19.27
CA ASP A 51 -14.74 3.55 -19.82
C ASP A 51 -13.31 3.02 -19.53
N LEU A 52 -12.40 3.94 -19.16
CA LEU A 52 -11.25 3.78 -18.26
C LEU A 52 -11.29 2.65 -17.25
N CYS A 53 -12.38 2.69 -16.51
CA CYS A 53 -12.41 2.36 -15.10
C CYS A 53 -13.35 1.20 -14.80
N VAL A 54 -14.03 0.70 -15.82
CA VAL A 54 -15.07 -0.33 -15.71
C VAL A 54 -14.79 -1.49 -16.66
N GLU A 55 -15.14 -2.70 -16.23
CA GLU A 55 -14.89 -3.93 -16.99
C GLU A 55 -15.93 -4.17 -18.06
N ASP A 56 -17.17 -4.11 -17.64
CA ASP A 56 -18.32 -4.51 -18.43
C ASP A 56 -19.39 -3.43 -18.36
N GLY A 57 -19.88 -3.05 -19.54
CA GLY A 57 -20.98 -2.10 -19.69
C GLY A 57 -20.54 -0.64 -19.77
N PRO A 58 -21.50 0.29 -19.92
CA PRO A 58 -21.19 1.71 -20.09
C PRO A 58 -20.66 2.31 -18.78
N ALA A 59 -19.72 3.24 -18.90
CA ALA A 59 -19.31 4.07 -17.76
C ALA A 59 -20.51 4.69 -17.02
N PRO A 60 -20.46 4.78 -15.68
CA PRO A 60 -21.52 5.42 -14.90
C PRO A 60 -21.77 6.87 -15.34
N THR A 61 -23.03 7.21 -15.56
CA THR A 61 -23.45 8.60 -15.81
C THR A 61 -23.68 9.30 -14.46
N GLY A 62 -22.61 9.63 -13.73
CA GLY A 62 -22.72 10.20 -12.38
C GLY A 62 -21.41 10.71 -11.79
N ALA A 63 -21.46 11.16 -10.53
CA ALA A 63 -20.27 11.53 -9.78
C ALA A 63 -19.38 10.30 -9.56
N ARG A 64 -18.06 10.52 -9.52
CA ARG A 64 -17.10 9.46 -9.18
C ARG A 64 -17.31 9.00 -7.74
N VAL A 65 -17.18 7.70 -7.50
CA VAL A 65 -17.20 7.13 -6.15
C VAL A 65 -16.02 7.69 -5.38
N ALA A 66 -16.26 8.11 -4.13
CA ALA A 66 -15.22 8.69 -3.30
C ALA A 66 -14.35 7.62 -2.63
N ILE A 67 -13.04 7.90 -2.56
CA ILE A 67 -12.10 7.23 -1.66
C ILE A 67 -11.58 8.31 -0.71
N ASP A 68 -11.90 8.20 0.57
CA ASP A 68 -11.62 9.25 1.55
C ASP A 68 -10.12 9.44 1.76
N HIS A 69 -9.37 8.34 1.83
CA HIS A 69 -7.92 8.37 2.03
C HIS A 69 -7.22 7.44 1.03
N VAL A 70 -6.24 7.97 0.31
CA VAL A 70 -5.29 7.18 -0.46
C VAL A 70 -3.90 7.44 0.12
N VAL A 71 -3.23 6.39 0.59
CA VAL A 71 -1.91 6.45 1.22
C VAL A 71 -0.93 5.72 0.32
N LEU A 72 0.11 6.42 -0.14
CA LEU A 72 1.25 5.85 -0.82
C LEU A 72 2.37 5.63 0.19
N SER A 73 2.76 4.37 0.39
CA SER A 73 3.84 4.01 1.31
C SER A 73 5.18 4.59 0.85
N HIS A 74 5.59 4.26 -0.38
CA HIS A 74 6.80 4.73 -1.02
C HIS A 74 6.67 4.57 -2.54
N PRO A 75 7.39 5.36 -3.36
CA PRO A 75 7.07 5.50 -4.77
C PRO A 75 7.67 4.41 -5.65
N HIS A 76 7.69 3.14 -5.24
CA HIS A 76 8.07 2.05 -6.14
C HIS A 76 6.95 1.68 -7.12
N LEU A 77 7.32 1.04 -8.23
CA LEU A 77 6.42 0.75 -9.35
C LEU A 77 5.23 -0.11 -8.89
N ASP A 78 5.52 -1.10 -8.06
CA ASP A 78 4.64 -2.13 -7.51
C ASP A 78 3.79 -1.67 -6.32
N HIS A 79 3.88 -0.40 -5.99
CA HIS A 79 3.04 0.27 -4.98
C HIS A 79 2.23 1.41 -5.61
N ALA A 80 2.90 2.23 -6.43
CA ALA A 80 2.42 3.54 -6.80
C ALA A 80 1.86 3.62 -8.22
N SER A 81 2.26 2.72 -9.13
CA SER A 81 2.09 3.02 -10.55
C SER A 81 0.65 2.97 -11.02
N ALA A 82 -0.26 2.28 -10.32
CA ALA A 82 -1.69 2.29 -10.61
C ALA A 82 -2.45 3.45 -9.91
N LEU A 83 -1.79 4.24 -9.06
CA LEU A 83 -2.46 5.34 -8.35
C LEU A 83 -2.89 6.47 -9.28
N ASP A 84 -2.23 6.67 -10.42
CA ASP A 84 -2.67 7.64 -11.43
C ASP A 84 -4.08 7.30 -11.95
N LEU A 85 -4.33 6.01 -12.20
CA LEU A 85 -5.63 5.49 -12.56
C LEU A 85 -6.62 5.62 -11.40
N VAL A 86 -6.23 5.33 -10.16
CA VAL A 86 -7.13 5.51 -9.01
C VAL A 86 -7.59 6.97 -8.90
N VAL A 87 -6.68 7.94 -9.05
CA VAL A 87 -6.99 9.37 -9.03
C VAL A 87 -7.86 9.80 -10.23
N HIS A 88 -7.72 9.13 -11.37
CA HIS A 88 -8.57 9.33 -12.55
C HIS A 88 -9.97 8.74 -12.37
N CYS A 89 -10.08 7.51 -11.88
CA CYS A 89 -11.33 6.77 -11.80
C CYS A 89 -12.19 7.12 -10.59
N TYR A 90 -11.58 7.53 -9.47
CA TYR A 90 -12.27 7.79 -8.21
C TYR A 90 -12.10 9.25 -7.76
N GLU A 91 -13.03 9.74 -6.95
CA GLU A 91 -12.88 11.00 -6.25
C GLU A 91 -12.04 10.79 -4.99
N VAL A 92 -10.72 10.96 -5.11
CA VAL A 92 -9.81 10.92 -3.96
C VAL A 92 -9.96 12.20 -3.15
N LYS A 93 -10.33 12.09 -1.87
CA LYS A 93 -10.48 13.28 -1.00
C LYS A 93 -9.15 13.70 -0.37
N GLN A 94 -8.40 12.74 0.16
CA GLN A 94 -7.11 12.97 0.82
C GLN A 94 -6.06 12.03 0.23
N PHE A 95 -4.96 12.57 -0.28
CA PHE A 95 -3.82 11.77 -0.76
C PHE A 95 -2.60 11.99 0.15
N TRP A 96 -1.96 10.93 0.61
CA TRP A 96 -0.85 10.96 1.57
C TRP A 96 0.38 10.27 0.97
N ASP A 97 1.56 10.89 1.07
CA ASP A 97 2.82 10.23 0.73
C ASP A 97 3.96 10.53 1.73
N SER A 98 5.02 9.73 1.67
CA SER A 98 6.23 9.96 2.46
C SER A 98 7.06 11.17 1.99
N GLY A 99 6.65 11.87 0.93
CA GLY A 99 7.42 12.93 0.31
C GLY A 99 8.64 12.47 -0.49
N ARG A 100 8.89 11.16 -0.56
CA ARG A 100 9.95 10.61 -1.39
C ARG A 100 9.60 10.74 -2.87
N VAL A 101 10.43 11.44 -3.63
CA VAL A 101 10.32 11.54 -5.09
C VAL A 101 10.97 10.32 -5.77
N ASN A 102 10.28 9.77 -6.77
CA ASN A 102 10.86 8.82 -7.73
C ASN A 102 11.05 9.47 -9.10
N ASP A 103 12.27 9.40 -9.64
CA ASP A 103 12.57 9.86 -10.99
C ASP A 103 12.09 8.84 -12.05
N THR A 104 10.78 8.62 -12.18
CA THR A 104 10.16 7.72 -13.17
C THR A 104 8.96 8.37 -13.86
N VAL A 105 8.58 7.82 -15.02
CA VAL A 105 7.43 8.33 -15.80
C VAL A 105 6.11 8.09 -15.07
N PHE A 106 5.91 6.90 -14.48
CA PHE A 106 4.67 6.61 -13.75
C PHE A 106 4.47 7.56 -12.56
N TYR A 107 5.55 7.89 -11.84
CA TYR A 107 5.46 8.78 -10.69
C TYR A 107 5.13 10.21 -11.12
N ARG A 108 5.72 10.66 -12.23
CA ARG A 108 5.35 11.93 -12.88
C ARG A 108 3.86 11.97 -13.27
N GLU A 109 3.34 10.87 -13.82
CA GLU A 109 1.93 10.76 -14.23
C GLU A 109 0.99 10.83 -13.03
N LEU A 110 1.33 10.15 -11.92
CA LEU A 110 0.62 10.27 -10.65
C LEU A 110 0.57 11.73 -10.16
N LEU A 111 1.72 12.40 -10.06
CA LEU A 111 1.77 13.80 -9.61
C LEU A 111 0.98 14.74 -10.54
N ALA A 112 1.05 14.50 -11.85
CA ALA A 112 0.26 15.26 -12.82
C ALA A 112 -1.26 15.02 -12.66
N GLY A 113 -1.67 13.78 -12.36
CA GLY A 113 -3.06 13.44 -12.03
C GLY A 113 -3.53 14.17 -10.77
N LEU A 114 -2.72 14.13 -9.70
CA LEU A 114 -3.01 14.81 -8.44
C LEU A 114 -3.13 16.34 -8.61
N SER A 115 -2.24 16.95 -9.41
CA SER A 115 -2.29 18.40 -9.69
C SER A 115 -3.58 18.87 -10.38
N LYS A 116 -4.29 17.94 -11.04
CA LYS A 116 -5.58 18.19 -11.71
C LYS A 116 -6.78 17.73 -10.90
N SER A 117 -6.53 17.05 -9.78
CA SER A 117 -7.57 16.52 -8.90
C SER A 117 -8.00 17.56 -7.85
N THR A 118 -9.10 17.27 -7.16
CA THR A 118 -9.56 18.02 -5.98
C THR A 118 -9.02 17.44 -4.67
N ALA A 119 -8.16 16.42 -4.73
CA ALA A 119 -7.61 15.78 -3.54
C ALA A 119 -6.79 16.79 -2.74
N ARG A 120 -7.01 16.85 -1.43
CA ARG A 120 -6.08 17.52 -0.54
C ARG A 120 -4.84 16.64 -0.40
N TYR A 121 -3.70 17.20 -0.77
CA TYR A 121 -2.43 16.50 -0.80
C TYR A 121 -1.70 16.67 0.53
N HIS A 122 -1.21 15.57 1.08
CA HIS A 122 -0.48 15.49 2.34
C HIS A 122 0.87 14.85 2.07
N THR A 123 1.93 15.46 2.57
CA THR A 123 3.28 14.94 2.33
C THR A 123 4.16 15.13 3.55
N ALA A 124 5.08 14.18 3.77
CA ALA A 124 6.12 14.32 4.77
C ALA A 124 7.35 15.12 4.28
N ALA A 125 7.35 15.63 3.05
CA ALA A 125 8.38 16.54 2.57
C ALA A 125 8.06 18.00 2.91
N ASP A 126 9.12 18.78 3.14
CA ASP A 126 9.00 20.24 3.03
C ASP A 126 8.99 20.59 1.54
N VAL A 127 7.81 20.88 1.00
CA VAL A 127 7.64 21.25 -0.41
C VAL A 127 8.17 22.68 -0.63
N PRO A 128 8.94 22.93 -1.72
CA PRO A 128 9.40 24.27 -2.07
C PRO A 128 8.24 25.28 -2.15
N ALA A 129 8.52 26.56 -1.86
CA ALA A 129 7.49 27.61 -1.88
C ALA A 129 6.79 27.77 -3.23
N ASP A 130 7.49 27.48 -4.34
CA ASP A 130 6.95 27.50 -5.70
C ASP A 130 6.22 26.20 -6.09
N LYS A 131 6.06 25.27 -5.14
CA LYS A 131 5.38 23.98 -5.28
C LYS A 131 5.99 23.07 -6.32
N SER A 132 7.22 23.34 -6.75
CA SER A 132 7.81 22.66 -7.89
C SER A 132 8.54 21.40 -7.48
N VAL A 133 8.34 20.33 -8.26
CA VAL A 133 9.13 19.09 -8.18
C VAL A 133 9.57 18.71 -9.58
N THR A 134 10.85 18.41 -9.76
CA THR A 134 11.38 17.93 -11.03
C THR A 134 11.42 16.41 -11.07
N VAL A 135 10.70 15.81 -12.01
CA VAL A 135 10.69 14.37 -12.29
C VAL A 135 10.92 14.16 -13.79
N LYS A 136 11.91 13.35 -14.14
CA LYS A 136 12.34 13.05 -15.52
C LYS A 136 12.58 14.31 -16.34
N LYS A 137 13.27 15.30 -15.75
CA LYS A 137 13.59 16.60 -16.35
C LYS A 137 12.36 17.48 -16.66
N LEU A 138 11.17 17.09 -16.19
CA LEU A 138 9.97 17.91 -16.27
C LEU A 138 9.63 18.42 -14.88
N THR A 139 9.34 19.71 -14.79
CA THR A 139 8.88 20.33 -13.57
C THR A 139 7.36 20.23 -13.50
N ILE A 140 6.86 19.68 -12.40
CA ILE A 140 5.45 19.59 -12.07
C ILE A 140 5.19 20.53 -10.90
N THR A 141 4.09 21.27 -10.97
CA THR A 141 3.57 22.04 -9.84
C THR A 141 2.65 21.12 -9.04
N LEU A 142 2.99 20.87 -7.78
CA LEU A 142 2.16 20.12 -6.86
C LEU A 142 0.90 20.92 -6.48
N PRO A 143 -0.21 20.24 -6.12
CA PRO A 143 -1.37 20.89 -5.52
C PRO A 143 -1.00 21.54 -4.16
N ASP A 144 -1.93 22.29 -3.57
CA ASP A 144 -1.79 22.75 -2.19
C ASP A 144 -1.55 21.56 -1.26
N TRP A 145 -0.48 21.64 -0.47
CA TRP A 145 -0.09 20.56 0.44
C TRP A 145 -0.36 20.91 1.90
N VAL A 146 -0.51 19.86 2.68
CA VAL A 146 -0.47 19.89 4.14
C VAL A 146 0.70 19.02 4.58
N ARG A 147 1.59 19.58 5.41
CA ARG A 147 2.64 18.81 6.05
C ARG A 147 2.05 18.04 7.23
N PHE A 148 2.29 16.74 7.29
CA PHE A 148 2.03 15.91 8.47
C PHE A 148 3.35 15.47 9.11
N SER A 149 3.35 14.85 10.27
CA SER A 149 4.55 14.28 10.91
C SER A 149 4.24 12.95 11.59
N GLU A 150 5.30 12.26 12.01
CA GLU A 150 5.19 11.08 12.88
C GLU A 150 4.40 11.43 14.15
N GLY A 151 3.52 10.52 14.56
CA GLY A 151 2.60 10.71 15.68
C GLY A 151 1.28 11.39 15.33
N ASP A 152 1.16 12.01 14.15
CA ASP A 152 -0.12 12.58 13.71
C ASP A 152 -1.18 11.48 13.59
N ALA A 153 -2.38 11.78 14.08
CA ALA A 153 -3.52 10.88 14.08
C ALA A 153 -4.69 11.49 13.30
N ILE A 154 -5.25 10.71 12.39
CA ILE A 154 -6.27 11.13 11.44
C ILE A 154 -7.52 10.30 11.66
N GLN A 155 -8.62 10.96 12.00
CA GLN A 155 -9.93 10.32 12.07
C GLN A 155 -10.36 9.90 10.67
N LEU A 156 -10.71 8.62 10.52
CA LEU A 156 -11.18 8.05 9.26
C LEU A 156 -12.71 8.13 9.15
N GLY A 157 -13.39 7.80 10.24
CA GLY A 157 -14.84 7.74 10.36
C GLY A 157 -15.21 7.38 11.79
N GLU A 158 -16.47 7.09 12.08
CA GLU A 158 -16.89 6.75 13.44
C GLU A 158 -16.11 5.54 14.00
N GLY A 159 -15.46 5.71 15.16
CA GLY A 159 -14.71 4.64 15.82
C GLY A 159 -13.45 4.16 15.06
N ALA A 160 -12.98 4.90 14.06
CA ALA A 160 -11.81 4.54 13.26
C ALA A 160 -10.84 5.71 13.04
N LYS A 161 -9.54 5.43 13.16
CA LYS A 161 -8.46 6.39 12.86
C LYS A 161 -7.24 5.66 12.35
N PHE A 162 -6.32 6.37 11.69
CA PHE A 162 -4.95 5.90 11.55
C PHE A 162 -3.96 6.87 12.20
N THR A 163 -2.83 6.34 12.65
CA THR A 163 -1.71 7.10 13.22
C THR A 163 -0.47 6.85 12.38
N ILE A 164 0.29 7.89 12.11
CA ILE A 164 1.53 7.84 11.34
C ILE A 164 2.67 7.43 12.27
N LEU A 165 3.35 6.33 11.96
CA LEU A 165 4.40 5.75 12.81
C LEU A 165 5.80 5.89 12.23
N HIS A 166 5.93 6.10 10.92
CA HIS A 166 7.21 6.41 10.29
C HIS A 166 6.96 7.21 9.02
N ALA A 167 7.69 8.29 8.83
CA ALA A 167 7.64 9.07 7.60
C ALA A 167 8.96 9.78 7.34
N GLU A 168 9.65 9.39 6.28
CA GLU A 168 10.94 9.97 5.89
C GLU A 168 10.87 10.43 4.43
N ALA A 169 11.19 11.70 4.20
CA ALA A 169 11.17 12.32 2.87
C ALA A 169 12.57 12.45 2.26
N LYS A 170 13.63 12.29 3.05
CA LYS A 170 15.02 12.37 2.56
C LYS A 170 15.24 11.39 1.42
N PRO A 171 16.01 11.77 0.38
CA PRO A 171 16.32 10.88 -0.74
C PRO A 171 17.37 9.82 -0.34
N LEU A 172 16.98 8.88 0.52
CA LEU A 172 17.76 7.71 0.89
C LEU A 172 18.11 6.86 -0.35
N LYS A 173 19.13 6.00 -0.21
CA LYS A 173 19.59 5.16 -1.33
C LYS A 173 18.49 4.24 -1.86
N ASP A 174 17.72 3.65 -0.95
CA ASP A 174 16.62 2.75 -1.26
C ASP A 174 15.28 3.43 -0.88
N PRO A 175 14.32 3.60 -1.80
CA PRO A 175 13.00 4.13 -1.48
C PRO A 175 12.19 3.29 -0.49
N ASN A 176 12.50 2.00 -0.29
CA ASN A 176 11.87 1.17 0.75
C ASN A 176 12.05 1.78 2.15
N GLN A 177 13.20 2.42 2.37
CA GLN A 177 13.55 3.11 3.60
C GLN A 177 12.76 4.42 3.80
N ASN A 178 11.90 4.78 2.85
CA ASN A 178 10.96 5.89 2.94
C ASN A 178 9.52 5.41 3.16
N SER A 179 9.27 4.11 3.42
CA SER A 179 7.91 3.57 3.60
C SER A 179 7.15 4.31 4.70
N LEU A 180 6.03 4.92 4.34
CA LEU A 180 5.09 5.56 5.26
C LEU A 180 4.32 4.49 6.04
N VAL A 181 4.68 4.28 7.30
CA VAL A 181 4.05 3.25 8.15
C VAL A 181 2.87 3.85 8.90
N ILE A 182 1.71 3.19 8.84
CA ILE A 182 0.51 3.61 9.57
C ILE A 182 -0.07 2.47 10.42
N ALA A 183 -0.53 2.81 11.61
CA ALA A 183 -1.38 1.94 12.43
C ALA A 183 -2.82 2.40 12.31
N VAL A 184 -3.69 1.51 11.82
CA VAL A 184 -5.13 1.74 11.69
C VAL A 184 -5.84 1.08 12.86
N GLU A 185 -6.59 1.87 13.63
CA GLU A 185 -7.49 1.39 14.67
C GLU A 185 -8.91 1.36 14.10
N LEU A 186 -9.54 0.19 14.09
CA LEU A 186 -10.85 -0.07 13.50
C LEU A 186 -11.68 -0.95 14.45
N GLY A 187 -12.62 -0.35 15.18
CA GLY A 187 -13.55 -1.10 16.03
C GLY A 187 -12.86 -2.00 17.08
N GLY A 188 -11.77 -1.51 17.67
CA GLY A 188 -10.96 -2.24 18.66
C GLY A 188 -9.92 -3.21 18.08
N VAL A 189 -9.89 -3.40 16.77
CA VAL A 189 -8.83 -4.13 16.07
C VAL A 189 -7.80 -3.16 15.52
N ARG A 190 -6.51 -3.49 15.69
CA ARG A 190 -5.41 -2.73 15.10
C ARG A 190 -4.80 -3.48 13.92
N LEU A 191 -4.71 -2.79 12.79
CA LEU A 191 -3.99 -3.20 11.60
C LEU A 191 -2.71 -2.36 11.49
N LEU A 192 -1.57 -2.99 11.28
CA LEU A 192 -0.31 -2.31 10.96
C LEU A 192 -0.02 -2.46 9.46
N LEU A 193 0.07 -1.33 8.76
CA LEU A 193 0.43 -1.22 7.34
C LEU A 193 1.82 -0.62 7.24
N VAL A 194 2.77 -1.38 6.71
CA VAL A 194 4.20 -1.05 6.76
C VAL A 194 4.83 -0.80 5.39
N GLY A 195 4.10 -1.06 4.29
CA GLY A 195 4.67 -1.02 2.95
C GLY A 195 5.85 -1.97 2.85
N ASP A 196 7.00 -1.43 2.44
CA ASP A 196 8.27 -2.15 2.35
C ASP A 196 9.24 -1.71 3.44
N ALA A 197 8.74 -1.47 4.66
CA ALA A 197 9.58 -1.23 5.82
C ALA A 197 10.60 -2.37 5.99
N GLU A 198 11.88 -2.04 5.81
CA GLU A 198 12.98 -2.99 5.89
C GLU A 198 13.66 -2.98 7.26
N SER A 199 14.49 -4.01 7.45
CA SER A 199 15.39 -4.22 8.58
C SER A 199 16.78 -4.64 8.09
N GLY A 200 17.29 -3.94 7.07
CA GLY A 200 18.62 -4.11 6.51
C GLY A 200 18.74 -5.19 5.44
N ALA A 201 19.97 -5.69 5.27
CA ALA A 201 20.31 -6.62 4.21
C ALA A 201 19.52 -7.95 4.29
N ARG A 202 19.37 -8.64 3.15
CA ARG A 202 18.70 -9.94 3.06
C ARG A 202 19.45 -11.01 3.86
N LYS A 203 19.06 -11.20 5.11
CA LYS A 203 19.65 -12.16 6.06
C LYS A 203 18.55 -12.99 6.71
N ASP A 204 18.93 -13.99 7.51
CA ASP A 204 17.98 -14.80 8.27
C ASP A 204 17.10 -13.93 9.20
N PRO A 205 15.78 -14.20 9.34
CA PRO A 205 14.90 -13.42 10.21
C PRO A 205 15.31 -13.39 11.69
N SER A 206 16.18 -14.31 12.15
CA SER A 206 16.69 -14.31 13.53
C SER A 206 17.77 -13.25 13.80
N GLU A 207 18.32 -12.60 12.77
CA GLU A 207 19.28 -11.51 12.91
C GLU A 207 18.64 -10.28 13.59
N PRO A 208 19.45 -9.40 14.22
CA PRO A 208 18.94 -8.20 14.87
C PRO A 208 18.11 -7.31 13.95
N VAL A 209 17.12 -6.65 14.54
CA VAL A 209 16.34 -5.59 13.89
C VAL A 209 17.23 -4.40 13.55
N GLY A 210 16.93 -3.74 12.44
CA GLY A 210 17.60 -2.54 11.94
C GLY A 210 16.61 -1.63 11.22
N ASP A 211 17.12 -0.55 10.64
CA ASP A 211 16.36 0.36 9.76
C ASP A 211 14.99 0.77 10.35
N ILE A 212 13.92 0.72 9.53
CA ILE A 212 12.57 1.15 9.93
C ILE A 212 12.05 0.26 11.05
N GLU A 213 12.30 -1.05 11.02
CA GLU A 213 11.82 -1.96 12.10
C GLU A 213 12.43 -1.61 13.46
N ALA A 214 13.73 -1.31 13.52
CA ALA A 214 14.37 -0.87 14.75
C ALA A 214 13.81 0.48 15.21
N PHE A 215 13.65 1.44 14.29
CA PHE A 215 13.04 2.74 14.59
C PHE A 215 11.64 2.57 15.20
N LEU A 216 10.80 1.74 14.59
CA LEU A 216 9.45 1.46 15.06
C LEU A 216 9.43 0.83 16.46
N ILE A 217 10.38 -0.06 16.77
CA ILE A 217 10.50 -0.65 18.11
C ILE A 217 10.94 0.41 19.12
N ASP A 218 11.96 1.20 18.79
CA ASP A 218 12.56 2.17 19.71
C ASP A 218 11.63 3.33 20.03
N HIS A 219 10.85 3.80 19.04
CA HIS A 219 10.02 4.99 19.15
C HIS A 219 8.52 4.69 19.29
N HIS A 220 8.06 3.52 18.81
CA HIS A 220 6.64 3.22 18.65
C HIS A 220 6.23 1.81 19.13
N ALA A 221 7.02 1.14 20.00
CA ALA A 221 6.75 -0.22 20.48
C ALA A 221 5.29 -0.53 20.84
N LYS A 222 4.59 0.38 21.54
CA LYS A 222 3.18 0.19 21.93
C LYS A 222 2.20 0.34 20.77
N ALA A 223 2.53 1.20 19.81
CA ALA A 223 1.67 1.49 18.66
C ALA A 223 1.79 0.41 17.57
N ILE A 224 2.94 -0.26 17.46
CA ILE A 224 3.14 -1.36 16.49
C ILE A 224 2.54 -2.69 16.91
N ALA A 225 2.25 -2.89 18.21
CA ALA A 225 1.53 -4.08 18.66
C ALA A 225 0.14 -4.12 18.00
N ALA A 226 -0.11 -5.08 17.11
CA ALA A 226 -1.28 -5.09 16.23
C ALA A 226 -1.86 -6.49 16.06
N ASN A 227 -3.17 -6.58 15.85
CA ASN A 227 -3.85 -7.86 15.61
C ASN A 227 -3.53 -8.41 14.23
N ILE A 228 -3.39 -7.52 13.25
CA ILE A 228 -3.22 -7.82 11.84
C ILE A 228 -2.00 -7.05 11.33
N LEU A 229 -1.10 -7.74 10.64
CA LEU A 229 0.09 -7.17 10.01
C LEU A 229 0.01 -7.34 8.50
N GLN A 230 0.14 -6.26 7.74
CA GLN A 230 0.60 -6.37 6.35
C GLN A 230 2.12 -6.60 6.40
N VAL A 231 2.55 -7.74 5.89
CA VAL A 231 3.95 -8.18 5.97
C VAL A 231 4.80 -7.35 5.02
N GLY A 232 5.90 -6.80 5.55
CA GLY A 232 6.77 -5.90 4.82
C GLY A 232 7.39 -6.52 3.57
N HIS A 233 7.60 -5.70 2.54
CA HIS A 233 8.41 -6.02 1.36
C HIS A 233 8.09 -7.39 0.77
N HIS A 234 6.78 -7.65 0.61
CA HIS A 234 6.22 -8.87 0.04
C HIS A 234 6.66 -10.18 0.72
N GLY A 235 7.15 -10.11 1.96
CA GLY A 235 7.73 -11.25 2.68
C GLY A 235 9.20 -11.53 2.36
N SER A 236 9.96 -10.50 1.97
CA SER A 236 11.41 -10.57 1.80
C SER A 236 12.17 -10.65 3.13
N LYS A 237 13.25 -11.44 3.16
CA LYS A 237 14.27 -11.50 4.23
C LYS A 237 15.03 -10.19 4.51
N THR A 238 14.78 -9.13 3.74
CA THR A 238 15.21 -7.76 4.09
C THR A 238 14.31 -7.14 5.16
N SER A 239 13.13 -7.71 5.41
CA SER A 239 12.13 -7.24 6.37
C SER A 239 11.63 -8.39 7.25
N SER A 240 10.67 -8.08 8.13
CA SER A 240 9.98 -8.98 9.03
C SER A 240 10.94 -9.79 9.91
N ARG A 241 11.92 -9.13 10.54
CA ARG A 241 12.79 -9.80 11.51
C ARG A 241 11.98 -10.32 12.68
N ARG A 242 12.44 -11.41 13.29
CA ARG A 242 11.78 -12.02 14.44
C ARG A 242 11.57 -11.02 15.58
N GLY A 243 12.54 -10.16 15.88
CA GLY A 243 12.39 -9.13 16.94
C GLY A 243 11.24 -8.16 16.66
N PHE A 244 11.03 -7.77 15.40
CA PHE A 244 9.88 -6.95 14.99
C PHE A 244 8.57 -7.73 15.05
N LEU A 245 8.55 -8.96 14.55
CA LEU A 245 7.37 -9.82 14.60
C LEU A 245 6.92 -10.12 16.04
N GLU A 246 7.87 -10.28 16.97
CA GLU A 246 7.60 -10.46 18.40
C GLU A 246 7.04 -9.19 19.06
N ALA A 247 7.48 -8.00 18.62
CA ALA A 247 6.97 -6.72 19.09
C ALA A 247 5.56 -6.41 18.54
N VAL A 248 5.31 -6.72 17.27
CA VAL A 248 3.98 -6.58 16.63
C VAL A 248 3.00 -7.62 17.18
N LYS A 249 3.45 -8.87 17.34
CA LYS A 249 2.69 -10.04 17.79
C LYS A 249 1.34 -10.22 17.07
N PRO A 250 1.33 -10.32 15.72
CA PRO A 250 0.09 -10.42 14.97
C PRO A 250 -0.58 -11.79 15.14
N SER A 251 -1.90 -11.79 15.22
CA SER A 251 -2.71 -13.02 15.09
C SER A 251 -2.92 -13.42 13.63
N LEU A 252 -2.86 -12.44 12.73
CA LEU A 252 -3.02 -12.61 11.29
C LEU A 252 -1.95 -11.80 10.56
N ALA A 253 -1.26 -12.44 9.62
CA ALA A 253 -0.27 -11.84 8.75
C ALA A 253 -0.71 -11.94 7.29
N LEU A 254 -0.70 -10.82 6.59
CA LEU A 254 -1.15 -10.68 5.21
C LEU A 254 0.08 -10.43 4.32
N VAL A 255 0.37 -11.37 3.44
CA VAL A 255 1.51 -11.30 2.52
C VAL A 255 0.97 -11.05 1.11
N SER A 256 1.25 -9.87 0.57
CA SER A 256 0.96 -9.53 -0.82
C SER A 256 2.20 -9.81 -1.66
N SER A 257 2.11 -10.76 -2.57
CA SER A 257 3.20 -11.27 -3.40
C SER A 257 2.67 -11.87 -4.70
N GLY A 258 3.55 -12.02 -5.69
CA GLY A 258 3.24 -12.67 -6.97
C GLY A 258 4.45 -13.42 -7.54
N PRO A 259 4.30 -14.07 -8.70
CA PRO A 259 5.28 -15.01 -9.24
C PRO A 259 6.52 -14.34 -9.84
N LYS A 260 6.54 -13.02 -10.03
CA LYS A 260 7.67 -12.33 -10.64
C LYS A 260 8.88 -12.35 -9.71
N MET A 261 10.04 -12.57 -10.32
CA MET A 261 11.31 -12.53 -9.61
C MET A 261 11.76 -11.10 -9.36
N TYR A 262 12.14 -10.79 -8.12
CA TYR A 262 12.95 -9.65 -7.77
C TYR A 262 14.43 -10.02 -7.94
N GLY A 263 14.99 -9.72 -9.11
CA GLY A 263 16.33 -10.19 -9.47
C GLY A 263 16.37 -11.71 -9.65
N LYS A 264 16.84 -12.44 -8.64
CA LYS A 264 16.97 -13.92 -8.66
C LYS A 264 16.08 -14.63 -7.64
N VAL A 265 15.25 -13.88 -6.92
CA VAL A 265 14.41 -14.42 -5.85
C VAL A 265 12.94 -14.22 -6.18
N THR A 266 12.12 -15.20 -5.85
CA THR A 266 10.66 -15.06 -5.82
C THR A 266 10.27 -14.94 -4.35
N LEU A 267 9.37 -14.01 -4.06
CA LEU A 267 8.86 -13.75 -2.73
C LEU A 267 7.47 -14.40 -2.57
N PRO A 268 7.08 -14.79 -1.34
CA PRO A 268 7.79 -14.59 -0.07
C PRO A 268 8.94 -15.58 0.16
N ASP A 269 9.92 -15.18 0.98
CA ASP A 269 10.95 -16.13 1.46
C ASP A 269 10.33 -17.14 2.44
N PRO A 270 10.61 -18.45 2.31
CA PRO A 270 10.15 -19.47 3.24
C PRO A 270 10.53 -19.16 4.70
N GLU A 271 11.71 -18.60 4.94
CA GLU A 271 12.17 -18.27 6.29
C GLU A 271 11.32 -17.18 6.95
N VAL A 272 10.80 -16.23 6.17
CA VAL A 272 9.87 -15.20 6.68
C VAL A 272 8.53 -15.84 7.03
N LEU A 273 8.03 -16.75 6.20
CA LEU A 273 6.79 -17.51 6.48
C LEU A 273 6.93 -18.34 7.77
N ASP A 274 8.09 -18.97 7.97
CA ASP A 274 8.36 -19.76 9.18
C ASP A 274 8.48 -18.86 10.41
N ALA A 275 9.09 -17.68 10.30
CA ALA A 275 9.16 -16.70 11.39
C ALA A 275 7.76 -16.18 11.79
N LEU A 276 6.88 -15.91 10.82
CA LEU A 276 5.50 -15.51 11.06
C LEU A 276 4.70 -16.61 11.81
N LYS A 277 4.84 -17.86 11.38
CA LYS A 277 4.21 -19.01 12.07
C LYS A 277 4.77 -19.19 13.48
N ALA A 278 6.08 -18.97 13.67
CA ALA A 278 6.74 -19.11 14.97
C ALA A 278 6.24 -18.11 16.02
N VAL A 279 5.80 -16.90 15.61
CA VAL A 279 5.14 -15.94 16.51
C VAL A 279 3.64 -16.19 16.70
N GLY A 280 3.12 -17.27 16.10
CA GLY A 280 1.72 -17.71 16.23
C GLY A 280 0.75 -17.06 15.24
N ALA A 281 1.24 -16.40 14.19
CA ALA A 281 0.37 -15.77 13.20
C ALA A 281 -0.23 -16.81 12.23
N THR A 282 -1.51 -16.65 11.92
CA THR A 282 -2.09 -17.25 10.70
C THR A 282 -1.61 -16.44 9.50
N VAL A 283 -1.11 -17.09 8.46
CA VAL A 283 -0.58 -16.41 7.27
C VAL A 283 -1.56 -16.57 6.10
N LEU A 284 -1.97 -15.45 5.49
CA LEU A 284 -2.73 -15.41 4.25
C LEU A 284 -1.87 -14.76 3.15
N ARG A 285 -1.98 -15.28 1.93
CA ARG A 285 -1.10 -14.96 0.81
C ARG A 285 -1.88 -14.78 -0.48
N THR A 286 -1.43 -13.88 -1.34
CA THR A 286 -2.01 -13.67 -2.67
C THR A 286 -1.40 -14.55 -3.77
N ASP A 287 -0.28 -15.25 -3.53
CA ASP A 287 0.45 -15.99 -4.58
C ASP A 287 0.10 -17.49 -4.67
N GLU A 288 -0.82 -18.01 -3.84
CA GLU A 288 -0.96 -19.46 -3.64
C GLU A 288 -1.71 -20.20 -4.76
N ARG A 289 -2.59 -19.53 -5.50
CA ARG A 289 -3.43 -20.15 -6.54
C ARG A 289 -3.30 -19.44 -7.89
N ASP A 290 -2.25 -18.65 -8.09
CA ASP A 290 -2.04 -17.91 -9.33
C ASP A 290 -2.06 -18.79 -10.58
N GLY A 291 -1.44 -19.97 -10.51
CA GLY A 291 -1.41 -20.94 -11.61
C GLY A 291 -2.77 -21.52 -12.01
N ASN A 292 -3.80 -21.38 -11.16
CA ASN A 292 -5.16 -21.84 -11.41
C ASN A 292 -6.14 -20.69 -11.66
N CYS A 293 -5.66 -19.45 -11.70
CA CYS A 293 -6.53 -18.31 -11.92
C CYS A 293 -7.12 -18.38 -13.35
N PRO A 294 -8.46 -18.36 -13.51
CA PRO A 294 -9.10 -18.40 -14.82
C PRO A 294 -8.83 -17.15 -15.68
N VAL A 295 -8.30 -16.09 -15.07
CA VAL A 295 -7.90 -14.87 -15.78
C VAL A 295 -6.54 -15.11 -16.43
N ILE A 296 -6.54 -15.21 -17.76
CA ILE A 296 -5.35 -15.50 -18.59
C ILE A 296 -4.43 -14.27 -18.72
N GLY A 297 -4.92 -13.09 -18.31
CA GLY A 297 -4.22 -11.82 -18.38
C GLY A 297 -3.06 -11.67 -17.39
N ARG A 298 -2.08 -10.84 -17.78
CA ARG A 298 -0.95 -10.35 -16.97
C ARG A 298 -1.44 -9.49 -15.80
N ILE A 299 -0.57 -9.36 -14.79
CA ILE A 299 -0.90 -8.67 -13.53
C ILE A 299 0.31 -7.95 -13.03
N GLY A 300 0.18 -6.67 -12.83
CA GLY A 300 1.30 -5.80 -12.69
C GLY A 300 2.49 -6.14 -13.59
N GLY A 301 3.60 -6.50 -12.95
CA GLY A 301 4.84 -6.90 -13.62
C GLY A 301 4.93 -8.39 -13.96
N ASP A 302 3.89 -9.17 -13.69
CA ASP A 302 3.87 -10.61 -13.84
C ASP A 302 3.62 -11.01 -15.29
N ARG A 303 4.27 -12.10 -15.72
CA ARG A 303 4.20 -12.58 -17.11
C ARG A 303 3.20 -13.74 -17.29
N GLY A 304 2.35 -14.00 -16.31
CA GLY A 304 1.39 -15.11 -16.33
C GLY A 304 0.12 -14.82 -15.51
N PRO A 305 -0.82 -15.79 -15.46
CA PRO A 305 -2.07 -15.70 -14.69
C PRO A 305 -1.82 -15.48 -13.19
N GLY A 306 -2.84 -14.98 -12.50
CA GLY A 306 -2.83 -14.70 -11.05
C GLY A 306 -3.94 -13.75 -10.61
N GLY A 307 -3.85 -13.06 -9.48
CA GLY A 307 -4.76 -11.94 -9.15
C GLY A 307 -6.16 -12.40 -8.73
N CYS A 308 -6.26 -13.65 -8.32
CA CYS A 308 -7.49 -14.34 -7.96
C CYS A 308 -7.60 -14.57 -6.44
N ASP A 309 -6.54 -14.26 -5.67
CA ASP A 309 -6.42 -14.62 -4.27
C ASP A 309 -6.50 -13.41 -3.35
N SER A 310 -7.40 -12.49 -3.70
CA SER A 310 -7.74 -11.39 -2.81
C SER A 310 -8.42 -11.90 -1.54
N TRP A 311 -8.03 -11.35 -0.39
CA TRP A 311 -8.59 -11.73 0.90
C TRP A 311 -9.46 -10.62 1.46
N VAL A 312 -10.70 -10.96 1.84
CA VAL A 312 -11.60 -10.04 2.56
C VAL A 312 -11.70 -10.45 4.02
N ILE A 313 -11.17 -9.62 4.90
CA ILE A 313 -11.20 -9.81 6.35
C ILE A 313 -12.25 -8.86 6.93
N THR A 314 -13.30 -9.45 7.50
CA THR A 314 -14.36 -8.69 8.19
C THR A 314 -14.07 -8.66 9.68
N VAL A 315 -13.80 -7.47 10.20
CA VAL A 315 -13.74 -7.21 11.63
C VAL A 315 -15.15 -6.91 12.11
N ARG A 316 -15.63 -7.63 13.12
CA ARG A 316 -16.88 -7.31 13.80
C ARG A 316 -16.54 -6.51 15.05
N SER A 317 -17.15 -5.34 15.22
CA SER A 317 -17.14 -4.67 16.52
C SER A 317 -17.75 -5.62 17.54
N THR A 318 -17.09 -5.82 18.67
CA THR A 318 -17.75 -6.42 19.83
C THR A 318 -18.77 -5.40 20.36
N PRO A 319 -20.01 -5.82 20.66
CA PRO A 319 -21.03 -4.94 21.24
C PRO A 319 -20.57 -4.27 22.55
#